data_AF-A0AA40C8E6-F1
#
_entry.id   AF-A0AA40C8E6-F1
#
_cell.length_a   1.000
_cell.length_b   1.000
_cell.length_c   1.000
_cell.angle_alpha   90.00
_cell.angle_beta   90.00
_cell.angle_gamma   90.00
#
_symmetry.space_group_name_H-M   'P 1'
#
loop_
_entity.id
_entity.type
_entity.pdbx_description
1 polymer ?
#
loop_
_entity_poly.entity_id
_entity_poly.type
_entity_poly.pdbx_seq_one_letter_code
_entity_poly.pdbx_strand_id
1 'polypeptide(L)'
;MIPVHLGLIYLKNGYESPRTPRLDHFMLMSWCGEMAEAGLDAEKKRSQKALLNNGINHKWARMSHYRWHNERQRAMVVEFDFAIILPDPKHKQVSRLIEEEKKTKKKK
;
A
#
# COMPACT_ATOMS: atom_id res chain seq x y z
N MET A 1 -4.52 7.48 -2.80
CA MET A 1 -4.86 6.82 -4.08
C MET A 1 -3.58 6.13 -4.57
N ILE A 2 -3.67 4.99 -5.25
CA ILE A 2 -2.49 4.20 -5.68
C ILE A 2 -2.47 4.11 -7.21
N PRO A 3 -1.28 3.98 -7.84
CA PRO A 3 -1.20 3.74 -9.28
C PRO A 3 -1.89 2.42 -9.64
N VAL A 4 -2.52 2.39 -10.81
CA VAL A 4 -3.12 1.17 -11.35
C VAL A 4 -2.02 0.27 -11.87
N HIS A 5 -2.02 -0.99 -11.45
CA HIS A 5 -1.14 -2.02 -12.01
C HIS A 5 -1.59 -2.37 -13.43
N LEU A 6 -0.70 -2.21 -14.41
CA LEU A 6 -0.97 -2.48 -15.82
C LEU A 6 -0.38 -3.81 -16.28
N GLY A 7 0.61 -4.35 -15.57
CA GLY A 7 1.19 -5.64 -15.86
C GLY A 7 2.60 -5.83 -15.30
N LEU A 8 3.09 -7.05 -15.45
CA LEU A 8 4.47 -7.42 -15.17
C LEU A 8 5.20 -7.66 -16.49
N ILE A 9 6.44 -7.18 -16.57
CA ILE A 9 7.32 -7.41 -17.70
C ILE A 9 8.47 -8.29 -17.22
N TYR A 10 8.61 -9.45 -17.86
CA TYR A 10 9.66 -10.41 -17.56
C TYR A 10 10.79 -10.26 -18.58
N LEU A 11 12.00 -9.98 -18.11
CA LEU A 11 13.16 -9.81 -18.98
C LEU A 11 13.92 -11.12 -19.08
N LYS A 12 13.95 -11.71 -20.28
CA LYS A 12 14.66 -12.97 -20.54
C LYS A 12 16.14 -12.92 -20.14
N ASN A 13 16.79 -11.78 -20.39
CA ASN A 13 18.21 -11.58 -20.10
C ASN A 13 18.45 -10.70 -18.87
N GLY A 14 17.40 -10.24 -18.18
CA GLY A 14 17.50 -9.21 -17.15
C GLY A 14 17.98 -7.86 -17.71
N TYR A 15 17.93 -6.83 -16.88
CA TYR A 15 18.46 -5.50 -17.17
C TYR A 15 19.56 -5.15 -16.17
N GLU A 16 20.75 -4.86 -16.69
CA GLU A 16 21.88 -4.40 -15.88
C GLU A 16 21.87 -2.87 -15.79
N SER A 17 22.00 -2.37 -14.56
CA SER A 17 21.99 -0.95 -14.25
C SER A 17 23.24 -0.60 -13.46
N PRO A 18 23.91 0.54 -13.75
CA PRO A 18 25.08 0.96 -12.99
C PRO A 18 24.82 1.21 -11.50
N ARG A 19 23.55 1.39 -11.10
CA ARG A 19 23.16 1.82 -9.74
C ARG A 19 22.26 0.85 -9.01
N THR A 20 21.79 -0.20 -9.67
CA THR A 20 20.87 -1.18 -9.06
C THR A 20 21.30 -2.59 -9.43
N PRO A 21 21.03 -3.59 -8.57
CA PRO A 21 21.17 -4.99 -8.94
C PRO A 21 20.44 -5.31 -10.24
N ARG A 22 20.85 -6.40 -10.90
CA ARG A 22 20.21 -6.90 -12.12
C ARG A 22 18.70 -7.02 -11.90
N LEU A 23 17.93 -6.34 -12.74
CA LEU A 23 16.48 -6.31 -12.68
C LEU A 23 15.93 -7.36 -13.64
N ASP A 24 15.35 -8.44 -13.11
CA ASP A 24 14.73 -9.48 -13.93
C ASP A 24 13.30 -9.14 -14.30
N HIS A 25 12.61 -8.36 -13.47
CA HIS A 25 11.18 -8.09 -13.58
C HIS A 25 10.92 -6.59 -13.40
N PHE A 26 10.01 -6.06 -14.21
CA PHE A 26 9.50 -4.70 -14.07
C PHE A 26 8.00 -4.75 -13.81
N MET A 27 7.53 -3.86 -12.93
CA MET A 27 6.11 -3.63 -12.72
C MET A 27 5.71 -2.38 -13.47
N LEU A 28 4.83 -2.55 -14.47
CA LEU A 28 4.26 -1.42 -15.19
C LEU A 28 3.03 -0.93 -14.43
N MET A 29 3.01 0.36 -14.14
CA MET A 29 1.91 1.01 -13.46
C MET A 29 1.49 2.27 -14.22
N SER A 30 0.25 2.73 -14.00
CA SER A 30 -0.20 4.02 -14.52
C SER A 30 0.69 5.14 -14.01
N TRP A 31 0.80 6.23 -14.77
CA TRP A 31 1.47 7.43 -14.32
C TRP A 31 0.95 7.90 -12.95
N CYS A 32 1.87 8.20 -12.06
CA CYS A 32 1.60 8.49 -10.65
C CYS A 32 1.65 9.99 -10.33
N GLY A 33 2.11 10.80 -11.28
CA GLY A 33 2.36 12.21 -11.07
C GLY A 33 3.80 12.51 -10.66
N GLU A 34 4.03 13.79 -10.37
CA GLU A 34 5.35 14.35 -10.09
C GLU A 34 5.72 14.27 -8.61
N MET A 35 6.94 14.66 -8.24
CA MET A 35 7.31 14.77 -6.84
C MET A 35 6.36 15.74 -6.12
N ALA A 36 5.80 15.31 -4.98
CA ALA A 36 4.85 16.14 -4.25
C ALA A 36 5.54 17.37 -3.64
N GLU A 37 5.01 18.56 -3.92
CA GLU A 37 5.47 19.82 -3.31
C GLU A 37 5.19 19.86 -1.80
N ALA A 38 5.83 20.81 -1.12
CA ALA A 38 5.54 21.10 0.29
C ALA A 38 4.08 21.57 0.46
N GLY A 39 3.48 21.33 1.63
CA GLY A 39 2.12 21.81 1.95
C GLY A 39 0.96 20.89 1.58
N LEU A 40 1.21 19.71 1.00
CA LEU A 40 0.16 18.75 0.63
C LEU A 40 -0.27 17.79 1.76
N ASP A 41 -0.06 18.16 3.03
CA ASP A 41 -0.21 17.24 4.17
C ASP A 41 -1.65 16.77 4.39
N ALA A 42 -2.64 17.61 4.11
CA ALA A 42 -4.05 17.23 4.20
C ALA A 42 -4.38 16.09 3.22
N GLU A 43 -3.93 16.20 1.97
CA GLU A 43 -4.21 15.18 0.95
C GLU A 43 -3.34 13.92 1.17
N LYS A 44 -2.11 14.06 1.68
CA LYS A 44 -1.31 12.90 2.12
C LYS A 44 -2.01 12.11 3.22
N LYS A 45 -2.51 12.80 4.27
CA LYS A 45 -3.30 12.19 5.35
C LYS A 45 -4.56 11.52 4.81
N ARG A 46 -5.25 12.16 3.86
CA ARG A 46 -6.43 11.58 3.20
C ARG A 46 -6.08 10.28 2.48
N SER A 47 -4.98 10.27 1.71
CA SER A 47 -4.52 9.07 1.01
C SER A 47 -4.07 7.95 1.96
N GLN A 48 -3.41 8.29 3.06
CA GLN A 48 -3.05 7.30 4.08
C GLN A 48 -4.30 6.71 4.77
N LYS A 49 -5.30 7.55 5.08
CA LYS A 49 -6.58 7.09 5.62
C LYS A 49 -7.30 6.18 4.62
N ALA A 50 -7.26 6.50 3.33
CA ALA A 50 -7.83 5.65 2.30
C ALA A 50 -7.14 4.28 2.24
N LEU A 51 -5.81 4.22 2.34
CA LEU A 51 -5.08 2.94 2.42
C LEU A 51 -5.52 2.14 3.65
N LEU A 52 -5.59 2.78 4.81
CA LEU A 52 -5.98 2.13 6.05
C LEU A 52 -7.40 1.56 5.97
N ASN A 53 -8.34 2.31 5.38
CA ASN A 53 -9.72 1.85 5.15
C ASN A 53 -9.81 0.65 4.21
N ASN A 54 -8.81 0.46 3.34
CA ASN A 54 -8.68 -0.71 2.47
C ASN A 54 -7.78 -1.80 3.07
N GLY A 55 -7.52 -1.74 4.38
CA GLY A 55 -6.71 -2.73 5.08
C GLY A 55 -5.21 -2.64 4.79
N ILE A 56 -4.71 -1.54 4.22
CA ILE A 56 -3.29 -1.38 3.94
C ILE A 56 -2.68 -0.39 4.93
N ASN A 57 -1.69 -0.87 5.68
CA ASN A 57 -0.93 -0.05 6.60
C ASN A 57 0.45 0.27 6.02
N HIS A 58 0.59 1.50 5.52
CA HIS A 58 1.82 2.01 4.92
C HIS A 58 2.64 2.87 5.90
N LYS A 59 2.93 2.33 7.09
CA LYS A 59 3.54 3.04 8.23
C LYS A 59 4.90 3.70 7.91
N TRP A 60 5.61 3.20 6.91
CA TRP A 60 6.92 3.71 6.49
C TRP A 60 6.87 4.61 5.25
N ALA A 61 5.68 5.12 4.87
CA ALA A 61 5.59 6.12 3.80
C ALA A 61 6.40 7.36 4.18
N ARG A 62 7.56 7.56 3.55
CA ARG A 62 8.31 8.82 3.66
C ARG A 62 7.66 9.87 2.75
N MET A 63 7.96 11.15 2.97
CA MET A 63 7.48 12.21 2.06
C MET A 63 7.85 11.92 0.60
N SER A 64 9.00 11.29 0.36
CA SER A 64 9.47 10.85 -0.96
C SER A 64 8.63 9.75 -1.61
N HIS A 65 7.70 9.11 -0.91
CA HIS A 65 6.84 8.05 -1.46
C HIS A 65 5.48 8.58 -1.89
N TYR A 66 5.26 9.89 -1.78
CA TYR A 66 4.09 10.56 -2.31
C TYR A 66 4.42 11.25 -3.63
N ARG A 67 3.51 11.13 -4.60
CA ARG A 67 3.54 11.85 -5.87
C ARG A 67 2.30 12.71 -6.00
N TRP A 68 2.42 13.87 -6.61
CA TRP A 68 1.29 14.76 -6.90
C TRP A 68 0.76 14.51 -8.30
N HIS A 69 -0.49 14.06 -8.39
CA HIS A 69 -1.16 13.84 -9.66
C HIS A 69 -2.03 15.06 -10.01
N ASN A 70 -1.50 15.95 -10.85
CA ASN A 70 -2.14 17.25 -11.13
C ASN A 70 -3.55 17.10 -11.73
N GLU A 71 -3.76 16.22 -12.70
CA GLU A 71 -5.09 16.05 -13.33
C GLU A 71 -6.17 15.58 -12.35
N ARG A 72 -5.76 14.89 -11.27
CA ARG A 72 -6.68 14.32 -10.28
C ARG A 72 -6.73 15.15 -9.01
N GLN A 73 -5.83 16.13 -8.87
CA GLN A 73 -5.63 16.92 -7.65
C GLN A 73 -5.51 16.03 -6.41
N ARG A 74 -4.69 14.97 -6.51
CA ARG A 74 -4.52 13.98 -5.44
C ARG A 74 -3.07 13.59 -5.21
N ALA A 75 -2.77 13.30 -3.95
CA ALA A 75 -1.53 12.65 -3.54
C ALA A 75 -1.63 11.15 -3.80
N MET A 76 -0.76 10.65 -4.67
CA MET A 76 -0.61 9.23 -4.98
C MET A 76 0.47 8.62 -4.09
N VAL A 77 0.24 7.39 -3.62
CA VAL A 77 1.20 6.66 -2.78
C VAL A 77 1.90 5.62 -3.64
N VAL A 78 3.23 5.58 -3.58
CA VAL A 78 4.09 4.59 -4.24
C VAL A 78 4.95 3.83 -3.21
N GLU A 79 5.68 2.82 -3.66
CA GLU A 79 6.65 2.03 -2.87
C GLU A 79 6.02 1.23 -1.71
N PHE A 80 5.36 0.12 -2.06
CA PHE A 80 4.61 -0.73 -1.14
C PHE A 80 5.41 -1.91 -0.57
N ASP A 81 6.72 -1.98 -0.79
CA ASP A 81 7.56 -3.14 -0.42
C ASP A 81 7.51 -3.46 1.08
N PHE A 82 7.27 -2.43 1.90
CA PHE A 82 7.12 -2.56 3.35
C PHE A 82 5.67 -2.35 3.82
N ALA A 83 4.68 -2.30 2.92
CA ALA A 83 3.30 -2.16 3.33
C ALA A 83 2.80 -3.43 4.03
N ILE A 84 2.06 -3.26 5.12
CA ILE A 84 1.45 -4.38 5.84
C ILE A 84 -0.02 -4.49 5.42
N ILE A 85 -0.42 -5.67 4.96
CA ILE A 85 -1.84 -6.03 4.81
C ILE A 85 -2.39 -6.32 6.21
N LEU A 86 -3.36 -5.53 6.63
CA LEU A 86 -4.08 -5.73 7.87
C LEU A 86 -5.05 -6.90 7.72
N PRO A 87 -5.20 -7.72 8.77
CA PRO A 87 -6.20 -8.77 8.76
C PRO A 87 -7.59 -8.17 8.59
N ASP A 88 -8.49 -8.92 7.97
CA ASP A 88 -9.88 -8.51 7.82
C ASP A 88 -10.47 -8.11 9.17
N PRO A 89 -11.23 -7.01 9.24
CA PRO A 89 -11.91 -6.63 10.45
C PRO A 89 -12.84 -7.77 10.86
N LYS A 90 -12.48 -8.48 11.92
CA LYS A 90 -13.32 -9.55 12.47
C LYS A 90 -14.66 -8.95 12.85
N HIS A 91 -15.72 -9.46 12.23
CA HIS A 91 -17.07 -9.05 12.57
C HIS A 91 -17.27 -9.25 14.08
N LYS A 92 -17.86 -8.25 14.77
CA LYS A 92 -18.00 -8.28 16.24
C LYS A 92 -18.67 -9.57 16.74
N GLN A 93 -19.60 -10.12 15.96
CA GLN A 93 -20.24 -11.40 16.27
C GLN A 93 -19.26 -12.57 16.20
N VAL A 94 -18.35 -12.60 15.21
CA VAL A 94 -17.32 -13.64 15.10
C VAL A 94 -16.34 -13.56 16.27
N SER A 95 -15.93 -12.35 16.65
CA SER A 95 -15.08 -12.14 17.83
C SER A 95 -15.75 -12.62 19.12
N ARG A 96 -17.06 -12.35 19.28
CA ARG A 96 -17.85 -12.79 20.43
C ARG A 96 -18.01 -14.32 20.49
N LEU A 97 -18.30 -14.96 19.36
CA LEU A 97 -18.40 -16.42 19.26
C LEU A 97 -17.07 -17.11 19.61
N ILE A 98 -15.95 -16.55 19.15
CA ILE A 98 -14.61 -17.05 19.49
C ILE A 98 -14.32 -16.92 21.01
N GLU A 99 -14.74 -15.81 21.63
CA GLU A 99 -14.61 -15.65 23.09
C GLU A 99 -15.48 -16.63 23.88
N GLU A 100 -16.71 -16.89 23.42
CA GLU A 100 -17.65 -17.84 24.03
C GLU A 100 -17.14 -19.30 23.91
N GLU A 101 -16.58 -19.70 22.76
CA GLU A 101 -15.92 -21.01 22.61
C GLU A 101 -14.72 -21.18 23.56
N LYS A 102 -13.86 -20.16 23.68
CA LYS A 102 -12.69 -20.21 24.58
C LYS A 102 -13.08 -20.35 26.04
N LYS A 103 -14.18 -19.70 26.46
CA LYS A 103 -14.73 -19.83 27.83
C LYS A 103 -15.28 -21.23 28.08
N THR A 104 -15.92 -21.83 27.09
CA THR A 104 -16.49 -23.19 27.19
C THR A 104 -15.39 -24.25 27.27
N LYS A 105 -14.30 -24.10 26.52
CA LYS A 105 -13.13 -25.01 26.57
C LYS A 105 -12.30 -24.90 27.85
N LYS A 106 -12.32 -23.76 28.56
CA LYS A 106 -11.65 -23.60 29.87
C LYS A 106 -12.43 -24.17 31.05
N LYS A 107 -13.70 -24.51 30.86
CA LYS A 107 -14.59 -25.08 31.89
C LYS A 107 -14.69 -26.61 31.84
N LYS A 108 -14.03 -27.25 30.88
CA LYS A 108 -13.82 -28.70 30.80
C LYS A 108 -12.37 -28.99 31.14
#